data_AF-A0A947G020-F1
#
_entry.id   AF-A0A947G020-F1
#
_cell.length_a   1.000
_cell.length_b   1.000
_cell.length_c   1.000
_cell.angle_alpha   90.00
_cell.angle_beta   90.00
_cell.angle_gamma   90.00
#
_symmetry.space_group_name_H-M   'P 1'
#
loop_
_entity.id
_entity.type
_entity.pdbx_description
1 polymer ?
#
loop_
_entity_poly.entity_id
_entity_poly.type
_entity_poly.pdbx_seq_one_letter_code
_entity_poly.pdbx_strand_id
1 'polypeptide(L)'
;MTRAKRSLSQNFLVDHNIRRKIVAELDADPSDGVLEVGPGHGELSDLLAGEVASLVLVEKDDRLASDLRDRFRGRDDVRVVHADALEVDLAGLLPADRPGKLISNLPYGITTPLIFRFLSMSPLPARMVLLVQKEVAARIAAGEGNKVYGALSVGVQARA
;
A
#
# COMPACT_ATOMS: atom_id res chain seq x y z
N MET A 1 -1.03 -1.50 22.18
CA MET A 1 -1.46 -1.38 20.78
C MET A 1 -2.55 -0.32 20.70
N THR A 2 -2.37 0.67 19.82
CA THR A 2 -3.33 1.75 19.57
C THR A 2 -4.63 1.18 18.98
N ARG A 3 -5.79 1.54 19.56
CA ARG A 3 -7.11 1.00 19.16
C ARG A 3 -7.53 1.49 17.76
N ALA A 4 -8.10 0.58 16.97
CA ALA A 4 -8.65 0.88 15.64
C ALA A 4 -9.71 2.00 15.68
N LYS A 5 -9.58 2.99 14.80
CA LYS A 5 -10.59 4.02 14.52
C LYS A 5 -11.58 3.47 13.49
N ARG A 6 -12.84 3.30 13.90
CA ARG A 6 -13.92 2.90 12.98
C ARG A 6 -14.11 3.88 11.82
N SER A 7 -13.92 5.18 12.07
CA SER A 7 -14.00 6.23 11.05
C SER A 7 -12.96 6.09 9.94
N LEU A 8 -11.85 5.40 10.20
CA LEU A 8 -10.80 5.15 9.21
C LEU A 8 -10.86 3.73 8.62
N SER A 9 -11.88 2.93 8.95
CA SER A 9 -12.03 1.55 8.48
C SER A 9 -10.78 0.68 8.70
N GLN A 10 -10.06 0.90 9.81
CA GLN A 10 -8.81 0.20 10.11
C GLN A 10 -9.05 -1.29 10.43
N ASN A 11 -8.35 -2.16 9.72
CA ASN A 11 -8.27 -3.60 9.98
C ASN A 11 -6.80 -4.03 9.97
N PHE A 12 -6.31 -4.56 11.10
CA PHE A 12 -4.90 -4.89 11.28
C PHE A 12 -4.64 -6.38 11.01
N LEU A 13 -3.59 -6.67 10.24
CA LEU A 13 -3.20 -8.05 9.90
C LEU A 13 -2.55 -8.72 11.10
N VAL A 14 -3.20 -9.65 11.80
CA VAL A 14 -2.59 -10.28 13.00
C VAL A 14 -1.76 -11.54 12.70
N ASP A 15 -2.04 -12.22 11.58
CA ASP A 15 -1.40 -13.49 11.24
C ASP A 15 -0.04 -13.26 10.54
N HIS A 16 1.04 -13.68 11.21
CA HIS A 16 2.40 -13.50 10.70
C HIS A 16 2.70 -14.31 9.43
N ASN A 17 2.10 -15.49 9.25
CA ASN A 17 2.28 -16.28 8.04
C ASN A 17 1.65 -15.58 6.83
N ILE A 18 0.47 -14.99 7.02
CA ILE A 18 -0.20 -14.21 5.98
C ILE A 18 0.61 -12.97 5.63
N ARG A 19 1.14 -12.23 6.61
CA ARG A 19 2.03 -11.07 6.36
C ARG A 19 3.22 -11.44 5.49
N ARG A 20 3.92 -12.54 5.81
CA ARG A 20 5.06 -13.02 5.00
C ARG A 20 4.67 -13.40 3.58
N LYS A 21 3.53 -14.08 3.39
CA LYS A 21 3.03 -14.41 2.05
C LYS A 21 2.77 -13.15 1.23
N ILE A 22 2.13 -12.15 1.83
CA ILE A 22 1.83 -10.89 1.16
C ILE A 22 3.12 -10.18 0.73
N VAL A 23 4.09 -10.06 1.62
CA VAL A 23 5.39 -9.43 1.31
C VAL A 23 6.13 -10.21 0.23
N ALA A 24 6.06 -11.54 0.24
CA ALA A 24 6.66 -12.36 -0.80
C ALA A 24 6.05 -12.11 -2.20
N GLU A 25 4.74 -11.86 -2.31
CA GLU A 25 4.10 -11.51 -3.59
C GLU A 25 4.60 -10.17 -4.16
N LEU A 26 5.17 -9.30 -3.32
CA LEU A 26 5.79 -8.04 -3.77
C LEU A 26 7.09 -8.30 -4.54
N ASP A 27 7.70 -9.47 -4.37
CA ASP A 27 8.89 -9.89 -5.13
C ASP A 27 9.98 -8.80 -5.10
N ALA A 28 10.17 -8.18 -3.93
CA ALA A 28 11.02 -7.01 -3.75
C ALA A 28 12.50 -7.40 -3.78
N ASP A 29 13.31 -6.57 -4.45
CA ASP A 29 14.76 -6.67 -4.52
C ASP A 29 15.39 -5.62 -3.59
N PRO A 30 16.59 -5.87 -3.03
CA PRO A 30 17.30 -4.90 -2.19
C PRO A 30 17.57 -3.55 -2.85
N SER A 31 17.48 -3.42 -4.17
CA SER A 31 17.61 -2.15 -4.90
C SER A 31 16.29 -1.37 -5.06
N ASP A 32 15.14 -1.97 -4.72
CA ASP A 32 13.82 -1.36 -4.95
C ASP A 32 13.50 -0.22 -3.97
N GLY A 33 12.70 0.73 -4.46
CA GLY A 33 11.95 1.65 -3.61
C GLY A 33 10.53 1.13 -3.39
N VAL A 34 10.11 1.00 -2.14
CA VAL A 34 8.76 0.52 -1.79
C VAL A 34 7.93 1.63 -1.14
N LEU A 35 6.73 1.84 -1.65
CA LEU A 35 5.70 2.67 -1.04
C LEU A 35 4.66 1.78 -0.35
N GLU A 36 4.51 1.95 0.97
CA GLU A 36 3.44 1.33 1.74
C GLU A 36 2.38 2.37 2.11
N VAL A 37 1.15 2.15 1.67
CA VAL A 37 0.00 3.02 2.00
C VAL A 37 -0.85 2.36 3.08
N GLY A 38 -1.11 3.08 4.16
CA GLY A 38 -1.86 2.57 5.32
C GLY A 38 -1.11 1.45 6.06
N PRO A 39 0.12 1.68 6.52
CA PRO A 39 0.94 0.68 7.22
C PRO A 39 0.35 0.22 8.56
N GLY A 40 -0.59 0.97 9.15
CA GLY A 40 -1.19 0.58 10.41
C GLY A 40 -0.20 0.60 11.56
N HIS A 41 0.04 -0.55 12.21
CA HIS A 41 1.06 -0.67 13.26
C HIS A 41 2.44 -1.08 12.71
N GLY A 42 2.57 -1.16 11.39
CA GLY A 42 3.80 -1.51 10.67
C GLY A 42 3.92 -2.99 10.37
N GLU A 43 2.79 -3.70 10.25
CA GLU A 43 2.77 -5.16 10.13
C GLU A 43 3.51 -5.71 8.91
N LEU A 44 3.42 -5.02 7.78
CA LEU A 44 4.20 -5.34 6.57
C LEU A 44 5.52 -4.56 6.57
N SER A 45 5.51 -3.32 7.08
CA SER A 45 6.70 -2.47 7.21
C SER A 45 7.86 -3.17 7.94
N ASP A 46 7.57 -3.90 9.01
CA ASP A 46 8.55 -4.66 9.79
C ASP A 46 9.29 -5.70 8.96
N LEU A 47 8.64 -6.26 7.94
CA LEU A 47 9.20 -7.30 7.08
C LEU A 47 9.95 -6.74 5.87
N LEU A 48 9.72 -5.47 5.52
CA LEU A 48 10.32 -4.82 4.35
C LEU A 48 11.53 -3.97 4.71
N ALA A 49 11.52 -3.38 5.90
CA ALA A 49 12.55 -2.44 6.27
C ALA A 49 13.87 -3.16 6.61
N GLY A 50 14.96 -2.72 5.98
CA GLY A 50 16.23 -3.43 5.90
C GLY A 50 16.35 -4.40 4.71
N GLU A 51 15.25 -4.74 4.04
CA GLU A 51 15.24 -5.67 2.89
C GLU A 51 15.19 -4.96 1.54
N VAL A 52 14.88 -3.66 1.52
CA VAL A 52 14.76 -2.83 0.31
C VAL A 52 15.58 -1.54 0.45
N ALA A 53 15.95 -0.91 -0.66
CA ALA A 53 16.81 0.27 -0.65
C ALA A 53 16.15 1.49 0.01
N SER A 54 14.83 1.58 -0.06
CA SER A 54 14.05 2.59 0.65
C SER A 54 12.60 2.16 0.83
N LEU A 55 12.05 2.39 2.00
CA LEU A 55 10.66 2.14 2.35
C LEU A 55 9.99 3.45 2.79
N VAL A 56 8.94 3.86 2.07
CA VAL A 56 8.16 5.06 2.38
C VAL A 56 6.78 4.64 2.88
N LEU A 57 6.45 5.07 4.08
CA LEU A 57 5.20 4.75 4.76
C LEU A 57 4.27 5.97 4.73
N VAL A 58 3.09 5.85 4.13
CA VAL A 58 2.06 6.91 4.13
C VAL A 58 0.93 6.51 5.06
N GLU A 59 0.79 7.23 6.18
CA GLU A 59 -0.22 6.97 7.20
C GLU A 59 -1.05 8.23 7.48
N LYS A 60 -2.37 8.08 7.58
CA LYS A 60 -3.32 9.17 7.82
C LYS A 60 -3.65 9.35 9.31
N ASP A 61 -3.56 8.29 10.11
CA ASP A 61 -3.73 8.38 11.56
C ASP A 61 -2.46 8.96 12.21
N ASP A 62 -2.58 10.19 12.70
CA ASP A 62 -1.56 10.94 13.42
C ASP A 62 -0.82 10.12 14.49
N ARG A 63 -1.56 9.32 15.27
CA ARG A 63 -1.00 8.50 16.34
C ARG A 63 -0.17 7.36 15.79
N LEU A 64 -0.68 6.66 14.77
CA LEU A 64 0.05 5.56 14.13
C LEU A 64 1.29 6.08 13.40
N ALA A 65 1.18 7.22 12.71
CA ALA A 65 2.33 7.87 12.10
C ALA A 65 3.41 8.25 13.13
N SER A 66 3.00 8.72 14.32
CA SER A 66 3.94 8.95 15.44
C SER A 66 4.57 7.65 15.94
N ASP A 67 3.77 6.62 16.20
CA ASP A 67 4.24 5.31 16.67
C ASP A 67 5.25 4.70 15.66
N LEU A 68 4.98 4.83 14.35
CA LEU A 68 5.87 4.34 13.28
C LEU A 68 7.19 5.11 13.22
N ARG A 69 7.18 6.44 13.44
CA ARG A 69 8.41 7.24 13.51
C ARG A 69 9.28 6.85 14.68
N ASP A 70 8.67 6.58 15.82
CA ASP A 70 9.39 6.12 17.01
C ASP A 70 9.95 4.71 16.80
N ARG A 71 9.15 3.82 16.19
CA ARG A 71 9.53 2.44 15.88
C ARG A 71 10.72 2.35 14.93
N PHE A 72 10.75 3.18 13.89
CA PHE A 72 11.81 3.17 12.87
C PHE A 72 12.84 4.29 13.07
N ARG A 73 12.93 4.83 14.28
CA ARG A 73 13.90 5.86 14.62
C ARG A 73 15.32 5.35 14.40
N GLY A 74 16.14 6.14 13.69
CA GLY A 74 17.53 5.81 13.39
C GLY A 74 17.73 4.90 12.17
N ARG A 75 16.65 4.58 11.44
CA ARG A 75 16.74 3.93 10.14
C ARG A 75 16.72 4.97 9.02
N ASP A 76 17.75 4.93 8.19
CA ASP A 76 17.88 5.83 7.03
C ASP A 76 17.11 5.31 5.80
N ASP A 77 16.80 4.01 5.80
CA ASP A 77 16.03 3.32 4.76
C ASP A 77 14.51 3.47 4.93
N VAL A 78 14.01 3.98 6.07
CA VAL A 78 12.57 4.12 6.32
C VAL A 78 12.16 5.58 6.51
N ARG A 79 11.17 6.02 5.72
CA ARG A 79 10.59 7.36 5.81
C ARG A 79 9.09 7.29 6.12
N VAL A 80 8.66 7.94 7.20
CA VAL A 80 7.23 8.02 7.58
C VAL A 80 6.63 9.38 7.22
N VAL A 81 5.65 9.36 6.33
CA VAL A 81 4.88 10.50 5.84
C VAL A 81 3.48 10.46 6.47
N HIS A 82 3.17 11.46 7.30
CA HIS A 82 1.82 11.65 7.83
C HIS A 82 1.01 12.46 6.82
N ALA A 83 0.15 11.80 6.04
CA ALA A 83 -0.64 12.42 4.99
C ALA A 83 -1.84 11.55 4.60
N ASP A 84 -2.84 12.16 3.96
CA ASP A 84 -3.86 11.41 3.24
C ASP A 84 -3.32 10.94 1.88
N ALA A 85 -3.33 9.63 1.64
CA ALA A 85 -2.89 9.04 0.39
C ALA A 85 -3.74 9.46 -0.82
N LEU A 86 -4.97 9.94 -0.59
CA LEU A 86 -5.81 10.51 -1.65
C LEU A 86 -5.32 11.89 -2.12
N GLU A 87 -4.64 12.64 -1.25
CA GLU A 87 -4.28 14.04 -1.46
C GLU A 87 -2.78 14.24 -1.77
N VAL A 88 -1.91 13.39 -1.23
CA VAL A 88 -0.46 13.50 -1.42
C VAL A 88 -0.03 13.05 -2.82
N ASP A 89 1.07 13.61 -3.31
CA ASP A 89 1.75 13.13 -4.52
C ASP A 89 2.49 11.82 -4.21
N LEU A 90 1.82 10.69 -4.43
CA LEU A 90 2.37 9.36 -4.22
C LEU A 90 3.56 9.04 -5.15
N ALA A 91 3.56 9.57 -6.38
CA ALA A 91 4.64 9.30 -7.34
C ALA A 91 5.93 10.00 -6.90
N GLY A 92 5.82 11.25 -6.45
CA GLY A 92 6.95 12.01 -5.90
C GLY A 92 7.53 11.46 -4.59
N LEU A 93 6.85 10.49 -3.94
CA LEU A 93 7.38 9.81 -2.76
C LEU A 93 8.27 8.62 -3.08
N LEU A 94 8.16 8.05 -4.29
CA LEU A 94 9.06 6.99 -4.74
C LEU A 94 10.35 7.61 -5.30
N PRO A 95 11.53 7.04 -5.04
CA PRO A 95 12.76 7.53 -5.64
C PRO A 95 12.73 7.35 -7.16
N ALA A 96 13.03 8.42 -7.91
CA ALA A 96 13.01 8.40 -9.37
C ALA A 96 14.18 7.62 -10.01
N ASP A 97 15.19 7.28 -9.23
CA ASP A 97 16.43 6.63 -9.67
C ASP A 97 16.38 5.10 -9.63
N ARG A 98 15.27 4.50 -9.19
CA ARG A 98 15.14 3.04 -9.01
C ARG A 98 13.72 2.55 -9.28
N PRO A 99 13.52 1.23 -9.44
CA PRO A 99 12.17 0.68 -9.62
C PRO A 99 11.31 0.92 -8.37
N GLY A 100 10.11 1.46 -8.59
CA GLY A 100 9.13 1.69 -7.55
C GLY A 100 8.14 0.54 -7.46
N LYS A 101 7.89 0.01 -6.25
CA LYS A 101 6.84 -0.97 -5.97
C LYS A 101 5.89 -0.42 -4.90
N LEU A 102 4.66 -0.92 -4.89
CA LEU A 102 3.63 -0.49 -3.95
C LEU A 102 3.01 -1.68 -3.24
N ILE A 103 2.82 -1.54 -1.94
CA ILE A 103 2.12 -2.52 -1.12
C ILE A 103 1.11 -1.82 -0.23
N SER A 104 -0.07 -2.40 -0.01
CA SER A 104 -1.06 -1.80 0.87
C SER A 104 -2.08 -2.80 1.39
N ASN A 105 -2.42 -2.68 2.67
CA ASN A 105 -3.61 -3.26 3.25
C ASN A 105 -4.74 -2.22 3.26
N LEU A 106 -5.51 -2.15 2.17
CA LEU A 106 -6.36 -1.00 1.90
C LEU A 106 -7.55 -0.91 2.88
N PRO A 107 -7.82 0.28 3.44
CA PRO A 107 -9.03 0.50 4.24
C PRO A 107 -10.28 0.42 3.36
N TYR A 108 -11.28 -0.34 3.81
CA TYR A 108 -12.44 -0.74 2.99
C TYR A 108 -13.32 0.41 2.51
N GLY A 109 -13.33 1.53 3.24
CA GLY A 109 -14.17 2.69 2.89
C GLY A 109 -13.66 3.51 1.70
N ILE A 110 -12.38 3.38 1.33
CA ILE A 110 -11.74 4.22 0.30
C ILE A 110 -10.89 3.41 -0.70
N THR A 111 -11.11 2.10 -0.77
CA THR A 111 -10.34 1.17 -1.62
C THR A 111 -10.36 1.57 -3.09
N THR A 112 -11.54 1.80 -3.68
CA THR A 112 -11.67 2.14 -5.11
C THR A 112 -10.98 3.47 -5.46
N PRO A 113 -11.20 4.58 -4.74
CA PRO A 113 -10.45 5.82 -4.96
C PRO A 113 -8.93 5.64 -4.86
N LEU A 114 -8.43 4.87 -3.88
CA LEU A 114 -6.99 4.62 -3.74
C LEU A 114 -6.43 3.83 -4.92
N ILE A 115 -7.12 2.79 -5.40
CA ILE A 115 -6.69 2.05 -6.60
C ILE A 115 -6.57 3.00 -7.79
N PHE A 116 -7.55 3.88 -8.03
CA PHE A 116 -7.44 4.85 -9.12
C PHE A 116 -6.30 5.85 -8.93
N ARG A 117 -6.02 6.28 -7.69
CA ARG A 117 -4.84 7.12 -7.39
C ARG A 117 -3.54 6.39 -7.74
N PHE A 118 -3.42 5.10 -7.40
CA PHE A 118 -2.23 4.30 -7.72
C PHE A 118 -2.05 4.14 -9.23
N LEU A 119 -3.13 3.82 -9.95
CA LEU A 119 -3.12 3.70 -11.42
C LEU A 119 -2.85 5.02 -12.14
N SER A 120 -2.98 6.15 -11.44
CA SER A 120 -2.70 7.48 -11.97
C SER A 120 -1.28 7.97 -11.67
N MET A 121 -0.45 7.16 -11.00
CA MET A 121 0.95 7.48 -10.75
C MET A 121 1.76 7.46 -12.05
N SER A 122 2.74 8.37 -12.15
CA SER A 122 3.70 8.42 -13.25
C SER A 122 5.10 8.71 -12.69
N PRO A 123 6.06 7.77 -12.81
CA PRO A 123 5.90 6.43 -13.38
C PRO A 123 4.93 5.55 -12.57
N LEU A 124 4.30 4.58 -13.23
CA LEU A 124 3.49 3.56 -12.57
C LEU A 124 4.42 2.61 -11.79
N PRO A 125 4.06 2.16 -10.57
CA PRO A 125 4.84 1.16 -9.87
C PRO A 125 4.98 -0.12 -10.71
N ALA A 126 6.18 -0.69 -10.74
CA ALA A 126 6.49 -1.92 -11.48
C ALA A 126 5.69 -3.12 -10.96
N ARG A 127 5.28 -3.08 -9.68
CA ARG A 127 4.40 -4.06 -9.07
C ARG A 127 3.58 -3.43 -7.95
N MET A 128 2.31 -3.83 -7.86
CA MET A 128 1.40 -3.43 -6.78
C MET A 128 0.80 -4.68 -6.11
N VAL A 129 0.95 -4.80 -4.80
CA VAL A 129 0.31 -5.88 -4.01
C VAL A 129 -0.68 -5.26 -3.04
N LEU A 130 -1.97 -5.49 -3.30
CA LEU A 130 -3.06 -4.86 -2.57
C LEU A 130 -3.91 -5.90 -1.88
N LEU A 131 -4.12 -5.74 -0.58
CA LEU A 131 -5.18 -6.45 0.12
C LEU A 131 -6.45 -5.62 0.07
N VAL A 132 -7.50 -6.24 -0.44
CA VAL A 132 -8.82 -5.67 -0.61
C VAL A 132 -9.88 -6.68 -0.22
N GLN A 133 -11.13 -6.24 -0.06
CA GLN A 133 -12.22 -7.19 0.13
C GLN A 133 -12.38 -8.11 -1.10
N LYS A 134 -12.84 -9.34 -0.86
CA LYS A 134 -12.99 -10.37 -1.89
C LYS A 134 -13.85 -9.89 -3.07
N GLU A 135 -14.91 -9.13 -2.81
CA GLU A 135 -15.78 -8.57 -3.85
C GLU A 135 -15.09 -7.50 -4.71
N VAL A 136 -14.16 -6.74 -4.13
CA VAL A 136 -13.37 -5.75 -4.87
C VAL A 136 -12.35 -6.47 -5.75
N ALA A 137 -11.65 -7.47 -5.22
CA ALA A 137 -10.75 -8.32 -6.00
C ALA A 137 -11.48 -9.00 -7.17
N ALA A 138 -12.68 -9.53 -6.93
CA ALA A 138 -13.50 -10.14 -7.97
C ALA A 138 -13.90 -9.16 -9.08
N ARG A 139 -14.14 -7.88 -8.74
CA ARG A 139 -14.39 -6.82 -9.73
C ARG A 139 -13.17 -6.48 -10.56
N ILE A 140 -12.01 -6.37 -9.92
CA ILE A 140 -10.74 -6.11 -10.63
C ILE A 140 -10.46 -7.22 -11.65
N ALA A 141 -10.67 -8.48 -11.26
CA ALA A 141 -10.42 -9.65 -12.10
C ALA A 141 -11.57 -10.03 -13.05
N ALA A 142 -12.69 -9.29 -13.05
CA ALA A 142 -13.83 -9.62 -13.89
C ALA A 142 -13.50 -9.42 -15.38
N GLY A 143 -13.78 -10.42 -16.21
CA GLY A 143 -13.71 -10.28 -17.68
C GLY A 143 -14.92 -9.55 -18.25
N GLU A 144 -14.91 -9.24 -19.54
CA GLU A 144 -16.01 -8.56 -20.22
C GLU A 144 -17.32 -9.39 -20.23
N GLY A 145 -18.46 -8.73 -20.42
CA GLY A 145 -19.76 -9.38 -20.65
C GLY A 145 -20.46 -9.96 -19.41
N ASN A 146 -19.96 -9.73 -18.21
CA ASN A 146 -20.62 -10.14 -16.96
C ASN A 146 -21.05 -8.95 -16.08
N LYS A 147 -21.94 -9.20 -15.12
CA LYS A 147 -22.51 -8.18 -14.22
C LYS A 147 -21.50 -7.61 -13.21
N VAL A 148 -20.34 -8.23 -13.05
CA VAL A 148 -19.28 -7.83 -12.12
C VAL A 148 -18.27 -6.89 -12.80
N TYR A 149 -18.18 -6.95 -14.12
CA TYR A 149 -17.40 -6.06 -14.97
C TYR A 149 -17.90 -4.61 -14.91
N GLY A 150 -16.98 -3.66 -14.77
CA GLY A 150 -17.32 -2.24 -14.74
C GLY A 150 -16.09 -1.34 -14.75
N ALA A 151 -16.28 -0.09 -14.31
CA ALA A 151 -15.23 0.94 -14.37
C ALA A 151 -13.93 0.55 -13.67
N LEU A 152 -13.99 -0.16 -12.53
CA LEU A 152 -12.81 -0.63 -11.82
C LEU A 152 -12.06 -1.73 -12.60
N SER A 153 -12.78 -2.65 -13.25
CA SER A 153 -12.21 -3.68 -14.12
C SER A 153 -11.43 -3.04 -15.27
N VAL A 154 -12.10 -2.13 -16.00
CA VAL A 154 -11.49 -1.40 -17.13
C VAL A 154 -10.29 -0.59 -16.67
N GLY A 155 -10.42 0.17 -15.57
CA GLY A 155 -9.36 1.05 -15.09
C GLY A 155 -8.07 0.31 -14.76
N VAL A 156 -8.18 -0.86 -14.11
CA VAL A 156 -7.01 -1.70 -13.80
C VAL A 156 -6.50 -2.38 -15.06
N GLN A 157 -7.35 -3.05 -15.82
CA GLN A 157 -6.94 -3.88 -16.97
C GLN A 157 -6.35 -3.07 -18.13
N ALA A 158 -6.72 -1.79 -18.27
CA ALA A 158 -6.13 -0.90 -19.28
C ALA A 158 -4.72 -0.39 -18.92
N ARG A 159 -4.24 -0.66 -17.70
CA ARG A 159 -2.97 -0.15 -17.14
C ARG A 159 -2.07 -1.27 -16.59
N ALA A 160 -2.59 -2.49 -16.51
CA ALA A 160 -1.89 -3.68 -16.03
C ALA A 160 -1.06 -4.34 -17.13
#